data_AF-A0A3N9WZA2-F1
#
_entry.id   AF-A0A3N9WZA2-F1
#
_cell.length_a   1.000
_cell.length_b   1.000
_cell.length_c   1.000
_cell.angle_alpha   90.00
_cell.angle_beta   90.00
_cell.angle_gamma   90.00
#
_symmetry.space_group_name_H-M   'P 1'
#
loop_
_entity.id
_entity.type
_entity.pdbx_description
1 polymer ?
#
loop_
_entity_poly.entity_id
_entity_poly.type
_entity_poly.pdbx_seq_one_letter_code
_entity_poly.pdbx_strand_id
1 'polypeptide(L)'
;MRYAPLLLAGAAACALAHVVGILTGHPIWRYAEVWSVGLLLAFAVVAGLPAPRWAVPAAVTALLVDSVRSIPIDANTAGWQVFEPGDGVDTLSGFNAGLSLCASSLAAVTVLLVVWRRVSLGCTTAVVALVATSLFGYSVVRAVDIWLAVPTEQGQYLTGTGQAETVIAVSLAALPPLALGFTALALAAALAERGRRLASSGAVLLALITVPLVEASIGAVPLPFEAGHRTAFFAWQVAGPRFYMPHLVSAMTTAAQLTAYMLIVVGLIGRYHRAHDAPPEEAGG
;
A
#
# COMPACT_ATOMS: atom_id res chain seq x y z
N MET A 1 22.08 6.60 22.20
CA MET A 1 21.02 5.70 21.67
C MET A 1 21.62 4.43 21.04
N ARG A 2 22.15 3.50 21.85
CA ARG A 2 22.91 2.34 21.33
C ARG A 2 22.05 1.28 20.63
N TYR A 3 20.74 1.22 20.93
CA TYR A 3 19.84 0.18 20.42
C TYR A 3 19.09 0.54 19.13
N ALA A 4 19.05 1.82 18.75
CA ALA A 4 18.34 2.28 17.56
C ALA A 4 18.75 1.54 16.26
N PRO A 5 20.05 1.36 15.94
CA PRO A 5 20.43 0.61 14.73
C PRO A 5 20.06 -0.88 14.82
N LEU A 6 20.10 -1.47 16.02
CA LEU A 6 19.71 -2.87 16.23
C LEU A 6 18.21 -3.09 16.01
N LEU A 7 17.37 -2.16 16.48
CA LEU A 7 15.93 -2.21 16.26
C LEU A 7 15.58 -2.10 14.76
N LEU A 8 16.24 -1.20 14.03
CA LEU A 8 16.03 -1.05 12.59
C LEU A 8 16.51 -2.28 11.81
N ALA A 9 17.68 -2.83 12.16
CA ALA A 9 18.20 -4.06 11.55
C ALA A 9 17.27 -5.26 11.82
N GLY A 10 16.75 -5.37 13.04
CA GLY A 10 15.75 -6.38 13.40
C GLY A 10 14.46 -6.22 12.58
N ALA A 11 13.95 -4.99 12.46
CA ALA A 11 12.77 -4.71 11.62
C ALA A 11 13.00 -5.12 10.16
N ALA A 12 14.16 -4.79 9.58
CA ALA A 12 14.54 -5.19 8.22
C ALA A 12 14.64 -6.72 8.06
N ALA A 13 15.26 -7.42 9.01
CA ALA A 13 15.35 -8.88 9.00
C ALA A 13 13.96 -9.54 9.07
N CYS A 14 13.08 -9.04 9.95
CA CYS A 14 11.70 -9.51 10.05
C CYS A 14 10.89 -9.24 8.77
N ALA A 15 11.08 -8.09 8.12
CA ALA A 15 10.45 -7.79 6.83
C ALA A 15 10.90 -8.78 5.73
N LEU A 16 12.21 -9.06 5.64
CA LEU A 16 12.74 -10.04 4.69
C LEU A 16 12.19 -11.45 4.96
N ALA A 17 12.16 -11.86 6.24
CA ALA A 17 11.58 -13.12 6.66
C ALA A 17 10.10 -13.21 6.22
N HIS A 18 9.32 -12.15 6.42
CA HIS A 18 7.92 -12.11 5.98
C HIS A 18 7.76 -12.24 4.46
N VAL A 19 8.58 -11.52 3.68
CA VAL A 19 8.59 -11.59 2.21
C VAL A 19 8.93 -13.00 1.71
N VAL A 20 9.94 -13.65 2.32
CA VAL A 20 10.28 -15.06 2.04
C VAL A 20 9.13 -15.99 2.40
N GLY A 21 8.45 -15.72 3.51
CA GLY A 21 7.23 -16.43 3.91
C GLY A 21 6.12 -16.37 2.86
N ILE A 22 5.89 -15.20 2.27
CA ILE A 22 4.92 -15.02 1.17
C ILE A 22 5.36 -15.82 -0.07
N LEU A 23 6.64 -15.71 -0.47
CA LEU A 23 7.18 -16.45 -1.62
C LEU A 23 7.07 -17.96 -1.47
N THR A 24 7.16 -18.46 -0.25
CA THR A 24 7.10 -19.89 0.08
C THR A 24 5.71 -20.38 0.45
N GLY A 25 4.72 -19.48 0.53
CA GLY A 25 3.34 -19.83 0.91
C GLY A 25 3.20 -20.29 2.37
N HIS A 26 4.10 -19.89 3.28
CA HIS A 26 4.07 -20.30 4.68
C HIS A 26 3.46 -19.22 5.59
N PRO A 27 2.21 -19.39 6.09
CA PRO A 27 1.50 -18.35 6.84
C PRO A 27 2.07 -18.06 8.23
N ILE A 28 2.88 -18.97 8.80
CA ILE A 28 3.56 -18.79 10.11
C ILE A 28 4.49 -17.56 10.08
N TRP A 29 4.96 -17.16 8.89
CA TRP A 29 5.82 -16.00 8.71
C TRP A 29 5.06 -14.67 8.72
N ARG A 30 3.74 -14.69 8.92
CA ARG A 30 2.93 -13.47 9.11
C ARG A 30 3.21 -12.77 10.43
N TYR A 31 3.65 -13.52 11.46
CA TYR A 31 4.16 -12.91 12.69
C TYR A 31 5.41 -12.06 12.45
N ALA A 32 6.20 -12.34 11.41
CA ALA A 32 7.37 -11.54 11.08
C ALA A 32 7.00 -10.13 10.59
N GLU A 33 5.83 -9.95 9.95
CA GLU A 33 5.30 -8.62 9.64
C GLU A 33 5.00 -7.83 10.91
N VAL A 34 4.28 -8.44 11.85
CA VAL A 34 3.93 -7.84 13.15
C VAL A 34 5.20 -7.44 13.92
N TRP A 35 6.21 -8.32 13.96
CA TRP A 35 7.50 -8.01 14.58
C TRP A 35 8.25 -6.90 13.84
N SER A 36 8.24 -6.89 12.51
CA SER A 36 8.85 -5.82 11.70
C SER A 36 8.26 -4.46 12.05
N VAL A 37 6.92 -4.34 12.01
CA VAL A 37 6.22 -3.09 12.31
C VAL A 37 6.36 -2.72 13.79
N GLY A 38 6.32 -3.69 14.70
CA GLY A 38 6.50 -3.48 16.14
C GLY A 38 7.91 -2.97 16.48
N LEU A 39 8.95 -3.54 15.86
CA LEU A 39 10.33 -3.07 15.99
C LEU A 39 10.52 -1.69 15.38
N LEU A 40 9.84 -1.40 14.26
CA LEU A 40 9.85 -0.07 13.65
C LEU A 40 9.17 0.98 14.55
N LEU A 41 8.09 0.60 15.25
CA LEU A 41 7.44 1.44 16.27
C LEU A 41 8.39 1.70 17.44
N ALA A 42 9.03 0.64 17.97
CA ALA A 42 10.01 0.78 19.04
C ALA A 42 11.19 1.67 18.63
N PHE A 43 11.68 1.51 17.40
CA PHE A 43 12.70 2.39 16.81
C PHE A 43 12.22 3.85 16.78
N ALA A 44 10.99 4.11 16.32
CA ALA A 44 10.43 5.45 16.28
C ALA A 44 10.34 6.10 17.66
N VAL A 45 9.97 5.34 18.70
CA VAL A 45 9.90 5.84 20.08
C VAL A 45 11.30 6.12 20.65
N VAL A 46 12.26 5.21 20.44
CA VAL A 46 13.61 5.28 21.04
C VAL A 46 14.50 6.33 20.35
N ALA A 47 14.41 6.49 19.03
CA ALA A 47 15.34 7.30 18.26
C ALA A 47 15.09 8.82 18.34
N GLY A 48 14.03 9.25 19.02
CA GLY A 48 13.70 10.67 19.20
C GLY A 48 13.04 11.26 17.95
N LEU A 49 11.79 11.70 18.11
CA LEU A 49 10.97 12.15 16.99
C LEU A 49 11.03 13.66 16.79
N PRO A 50 11.03 14.14 15.52
CA PRO A 50 10.78 15.55 15.27
C PRO A 50 9.40 15.94 15.82
N ALA A 51 9.26 17.16 16.32
CA ALA A 51 7.95 17.65 16.72
C ALA A 51 6.98 17.66 15.51
N PRO A 52 5.73 17.21 15.68
CA PRO A 52 5.16 16.63 16.90
C PRO A 52 5.54 15.16 17.10
N ARG A 53 5.97 14.83 18.33
CA ARG A 53 6.53 13.52 18.72
C ARG A 53 5.54 12.36 18.70
N TRP A 54 4.25 12.61 18.50
CA TRP A 54 3.22 11.56 18.50
C TRP A 54 2.89 11.05 17.10
N ALA A 55 3.20 11.81 16.05
CA ALA A 55 2.68 11.55 14.70
C ALA A 55 3.19 10.24 14.09
N VAL A 56 4.50 9.98 14.18
CA VAL A 56 5.09 8.74 13.66
C VAL A 56 4.63 7.51 14.46
N PRO A 57 4.65 7.51 15.81
CA PRO A 57 4.11 6.41 16.60
C PRO A 57 2.65 6.13 16.29
N ALA A 58 1.81 7.17 16.18
CA ALA A 58 0.40 6.99 15.84
C ALA A 58 0.22 6.34 14.46
N ALA A 59 0.96 6.82 13.45
CA ALA A 59 0.93 6.24 12.11
C ALA A 59 1.37 4.76 12.10
N VAL A 60 2.50 4.44 12.75
CA VAL A 60 3.00 3.05 12.81
C VAL A 60 2.11 2.15 13.69
N THR A 61 1.42 2.71 14.69
CA THR A 61 0.46 1.95 15.51
C THR A 61 -0.74 1.52 14.69
N ALA A 62 -1.25 2.37 13.81
CA ALA A 62 -2.33 2.00 12.89
C ALA A 62 -1.92 0.81 11.97
N LEU A 63 -0.67 0.81 11.49
CA LEU A 63 -0.10 -0.31 10.73
C LEU A 63 0.01 -1.57 11.59
N LEU A 64 0.50 -1.45 12.83
CA LEU A 64 0.66 -2.60 13.73
C LEU A 64 -0.68 -3.27 14.07
N VAL A 65 -1.70 -2.47 14.38
CA VAL A 65 -3.06 -2.98 14.66
C VAL A 65 -3.60 -3.77 13.47
N ASP A 66 -3.36 -3.28 12.25
CA ASP A 66 -3.76 -3.95 11.03
C ASP A 66 -3.00 -5.25 10.80
N SER A 67 -1.66 -5.24 10.92
CA SER A 67 -0.84 -6.46 10.80
C SER A 67 -1.29 -7.54 11.79
N VAL A 68 -1.63 -7.16 13.03
CA VAL A 68 -2.15 -8.09 14.05
C VAL A 68 -3.53 -8.64 13.67
N ARG A 69 -4.45 -7.79 13.23
CA ARG A 69 -5.79 -8.21 12.76
C ARG A 69 -5.71 -9.15 11.57
N SER A 70 -4.67 -9.01 10.77
CA SER A 70 -4.49 -9.80 9.57
C SER A 70 -4.07 -11.25 9.86
N ILE A 71 -3.56 -11.57 11.07
CA ILE A 71 -3.12 -12.94 11.42
C ILE A 71 -4.27 -13.93 11.20
N PRO A 72 -4.10 -14.98 10.35
CA PRO A 72 -5.15 -15.95 10.12
C PRO A 72 -5.44 -16.73 11.41
N ILE A 73 -6.71 -16.77 11.80
CA ILE A 73 -7.16 -17.51 12.98
C ILE A 73 -7.20 -19.02 12.70
N ASP A 74 -7.40 -19.42 11.44
CA ASP A 74 -7.36 -20.81 10.98
C ASP A 74 -6.58 -20.93 9.67
N ALA A 75 -5.47 -21.70 9.68
CA ALA A 75 -4.64 -21.93 8.50
C ALA A 75 -5.22 -22.98 7.52
N ASN A 76 -6.38 -23.56 7.83
CA ASN A 76 -6.88 -24.79 7.20
C ASN A 76 -8.13 -24.59 6.33
N THR A 77 -8.57 -23.35 6.09
CA THR A 77 -9.74 -23.04 5.26
C THR A 77 -9.35 -22.50 3.88
N ALA A 78 -8.47 -23.21 3.17
CA ALA A 78 -8.42 -23.12 1.72
C ALA A 78 -9.57 -23.96 1.12
N GLY A 79 -10.80 -23.63 1.52
CA GLY A 79 -12.00 -24.20 0.92
C GLY A 79 -12.24 -23.56 -0.43
N TRP A 80 -12.57 -24.36 -1.44
CA TRP A 80 -13.06 -23.84 -2.71
C TRP A 80 -14.25 -22.93 -2.45
N GLN A 81 -14.14 -21.65 -2.82
CA GLN A 81 -15.31 -20.78 -2.86
C GLN A 81 -16.13 -21.19 -4.07
N VAL A 82 -17.25 -21.88 -3.83
CA VAL A 82 -18.26 -22.13 -4.86
C VAL A 82 -18.92 -20.79 -5.13
N PHE A 83 -18.72 -20.27 -6.34
CA PHE A 83 -19.50 -19.14 -6.84
C PHE A 83 -20.95 -19.60 -6.97
N GLU A 84 -21.79 -19.27 -5.99
CA GLU A 84 -23.23 -19.28 -6.19
C GLU A 84 -23.58 -18.06 -7.05
N PRO A 85 -24.35 -18.23 -8.15
CA PRO A 85 -24.84 -17.10 -8.92
C PRO A 85 -25.78 -16.28 -8.01
N GLY A 86 -25.31 -15.13 -7.54
CA GLY A 86 -26.14 -14.15 -6.83
C GLY A 86 -27.01 -13.35 -7.81
N ASP A 87 -28.13 -12.83 -7.33
CA ASP A 87 -29.13 -12.08 -8.11
C ASP A 87 -28.66 -10.69 -8.60
N GLY A 88 -27.38 -10.32 -8.44
CA GLY A 88 -26.84 -9.02 -8.87
C GLY A 88 -25.34 -8.85 -8.64
N VAL A 89 -24.76 -7.79 -9.25
CA VAL A 89 -23.34 -7.45 -9.08
C VAL A 89 -23.14 -6.88 -7.67
N ASP A 90 -22.33 -7.54 -6.84
CA ASP A 90 -21.91 -6.99 -5.56
C ASP A 90 -20.92 -5.84 -5.77
N THR A 91 -21.46 -4.62 -5.81
CA THR A 91 -20.71 -3.39 -6.03
C THR A 91 -19.82 -2.99 -4.85
N LEU A 92 -20.09 -3.49 -3.65
CA LEU A 92 -19.37 -3.09 -2.43
C LEU A 92 -18.24 -4.04 -2.08
N SER A 93 -18.29 -5.30 -2.50
CA SER A 93 -17.23 -6.28 -2.21
C SER A 93 -15.84 -5.80 -2.66
N GLY A 94 -15.70 -5.28 -3.88
CA GLY A 94 -14.43 -4.72 -4.36
C GLY A 94 -13.97 -3.49 -3.58
N PHE A 95 -14.90 -2.60 -3.19
CA PHE A 95 -14.58 -1.43 -2.36
C PHE A 95 -14.12 -1.85 -0.95
N ASN A 96 -14.83 -2.78 -0.31
CA ASN A 96 -14.49 -3.31 1.01
C ASN A 96 -13.16 -4.05 0.98
N ALA A 97 -12.89 -4.83 -0.07
CA ALA A 97 -11.60 -5.47 -0.29
C ALA A 97 -10.49 -4.42 -0.41
N GLY A 98 -10.65 -3.43 -1.28
CA GLY A 98 -9.65 -2.36 -1.44
C GLY A 98 -9.42 -1.58 -0.16
N LEU A 99 -10.48 -1.26 0.58
CA LEU A 99 -10.37 -0.58 1.87
C LEU A 99 -9.66 -1.46 2.90
N SER A 100 -9.97 -2.76 2.96
CA SER A 100 -9.28 -3.70 3.86
C SER A 100 -7.78 -3.82 3.56
N LEU A 101 -7.40 -3.72 2.28
CA LEU A 101 -5.99 -3.80 1.84
C LEU A 101 -5.19 -2.53 2.16
N CYS A 102 -5.84 -1.36 2.19
CA CYS A 102 -5.12 -0.08 2.22
C CYS A 102 -5.49 0.84 3.40
N ALA A 103 -6.49 0.54 4.22
CA ALA A 103 -7.00 1.43 5.27
C ALA A 103 -5.93 1.85 6.27
N SER A 104 -5.08 0.92 6.71
CA SER A 104 -4.01 1.19 7.68
C SER A 104 -2.94 2.12 7.09
N SER A 105 -2.51 1.85 5.86
CA SER A 105 -1.59 2.71 5.09
C SER A 105 -2.18 4.10 4.87
N LEU A 106 -3.46 4.17 4.49
CA LEU A 106 -4.17 5.42 4.24
C LEU A 106 -4.27 6.25 5.52
N ALA A 107 -4.62 5.62 6.65
CA ALA A 107 -4.67 6.27 7.95
C ALA A 107 -3.28 6.80 8.36
N ALA A 108 -2.24 5.97 8.24
CA ALA A 108 -0.86 6.33 8.55
C ALA A 108 -0.39 7.54 7.72
N VAL A 109 -0.54 7.47 6.39
CA VAL A 109 -0.17 8.55 5.48
C VAL A 109 -0.98 9.82 5.76
N THR A 110 -2.26 9.70 6.06
CA THR A 110 -3.12 10.85 6.39
C THR A 110 -2.69 11.54 7.67
N VAL A 111 -2.39 10.78 8.73
CA VAL A 111 -1.85 11.34 9.99
C VAL A 111 -0.57 12.11 9.74
N LEU A 112 0.36 11.52 8.97
CA LEU A 112 1.61 12.19 8.61
C LEU A 112 1.33 13.42 7.72
N LEU A 113 0.46 13.32 6.73
CA LEU A 113 0.15 14.43 5.85
C LEU A 113 -0.43 15.61 6.64
N VAL A 114 -1.40 15.39 7.53
CA VAL A 114 -1.98 16.45 8.38
C VAL A 114 -0.91 17.20 9.17
N VAL A 115 0.06 16.48 9.73
CA VAL A 115 1.13 17.05 10.54
C VAL A 115 2.17 17.80 9.69
N TRP A 116 2.49 17.28 8.51
CA TRP A 116 3.51 17.83 7.62
C TRP A 116 2.94 18.71 6.49
N ARG A 117 1.62 18.98 6.49
CA ARG A 117 0.95 19.90 5.58
C ARG A 117 1.25 21.35 5.98
N ARG A 118 2.18 21.99 5.27
CA ARG A 118 2.24 23.45 5.12
C ARG A 118 2.42 23.69 3.64
N VAL A 119 1.30 23.88 2.94
CA VAL A 119 1.28 23.98 1.50
C VAL A 119 1.89 25.32 1.10
N SER A 120 3.11 25.31 0.58
CA SER A 120 3.50 26.29 -0.43
C SER A 120 3.45 25.57 -1.77
N LEU A 121 2.66 26.04 -2.73
CA LEU A 121 2.46 25.43 -4.06
C LEU A 121 3.72 25.54 -4.97
N GLY A 122 4.92 25.47 -4.38
CA GLY A 122 6.18 25.74 -5.05
C GLY A 122 6.94 24.47 -5.43
N CYS A 123 6.82 24.08 -6.72
CA CYS A 123 7.84 23.34 -7.47
C CYS A 123 8.22 21.90 -7.05
N THR A 124 7.26 21.08 -6.63
CA THR A 124 7.43 19.60 -6.69
C THR A 124 6.45 18.96 -7.67
N THR A 125 6.39 19.47 -8.90
CA THR A 125 5.26 19.22 -9.82
C THR A 125 5.49 18.08 -10.80
N ALA A 126 6.68 17.92 -11.41
CA ALA A 126 6.80 17.03 -12.56
C ALA A 126 6.69 15.53 -12.22
N VAL A 127 7.43 15.04 -11.21
CA VAL A 127 7.39 13.63 -10.80
C VAL A 127 6.07 13.27 -10.14
N VAL A 128 5.56 14.15 -9.27
CA VAL A 128 4.27 13.94 -8.61
C VAL A 128 3.14 13.95 -9.62
N ALA A 129 3.12 14.89 -10.56
CA ALA A 129 2.14 14.92 -11.62
C ALA A 129 2.27 13.72 -12.55
N LEU A 130 3.49 13.30 -12.90
CA LEU A 130 3.71 12.10 -13.72
C LEU A 130 3.12 10.86 -13.03
N VAL A 131 3.46 10.62 -11.77
CA VAL A 131 2.95 9.46 -11.02
C VAL A 131 1.44 9.54 -10.83
N ALA A 132 0.91 10.72 -10.47
CA ALA A 132 -0.54 10.93 -10.35
C ALA A 132 -1.27 10.67 -11.68
N THR A 133 -0.72 11.15 -12.79
CA THR A 133 -1.27 10.96 -14.13
C THR A 133 -1.19 9.49 -14.54
N SER A 134 -0.09 8.80 -14.22
CA SER A 134 0.04 7.36 -14.46
C SER A 134 -0.96 6.54 -13.65
N LEU A 135 -1.17 6.86 -12.37
CA LEU A 135 -2.15 6.17 -11.51
C LEU A 135 -3.58 6.37 -11.99
N PHE A 136 -3.94 7.62 -12.30
CA PHE A 136 -5.27 7.96 -12.81
C PHE A 136 -5.49 7.35 -14.20
N GLY A 137 -4.53 7.53 -15.11
CA GLY A 137 -4.57 6.98 -16.46
C GLY A 137 -4.69 5.46 -16.47
N TYR A 138 -3.92 4.77 -15.62
CA TYR A 138 -4.02 3.31 -15.48
C TYR A 138 -5.42 2.87 -15.04
N SER A 139 -5.99 3.53 -14.03
CA SER A 139 -7.32 3.20 -13.51
C SER A 139 -8.42 3.42 -14.56
N VAL A 140 -8.33 4.50 -15.33
CA VAL A 140 -9.25 4.77 -16.44
C VAL A 140 -9.11 3.71 -17.53
N VAL A 141 -7.88 3.37 -17.94
CA VAL A 141 -7.65 2.33 -18.96
C VAL A 141 -8.22 0.98 -18.52
N ARG A 142 -8.05 0.60 -17.25
CA ARG A 142 -8.59 -0.67 -16.73
C ARG A 142 -10.11 -0.67 -16.66
N ALA A 143 -10.73 0.43 -16.22
CA ALA A 143 -12.19 0.55 -16.22
C ALA A 143 -12.77 0.46 -17.64
N VAL A 144 -12.14 1.12 -18.62
CA VAL A 144 -12.55 1.08 -20.04
C VAL A 144 -12.35 -0.31 -20.64
N ASP A 145 -11.23 -0.99 -20.37
CA ASP A 145 -10.98 -2.33 -20.89
C ASP A 145 -12.01 -3.34 -20.38
N ILE A 146 -12.32 -3.31 -19.08
CA ILE A 146 -13.36 -4.16 -18.49
C ILE A 146 -14.73 -3.83 -19.11
N TRP A 147 -15.05 -2.54 -19.30
CA TRP A 147 -16.28 -2.11 -19.96
C TRP A 147 -16.40 -2.62 -21.40
N LEU A 148 -15.29 -2.66 -22.15
CA LEU A 148 -15.24 -3.18 -23.52
C LEU A 148 -15.29 -4.71 -23.57
N ALA A 149 -14.74 -5.41 -22.58
CA ALA A 149 -14.70 -6.87 -22.54
C ALA A 149 -16.06 -7.49 -22.20
N VAL A 150 -16.81 -6.88 -21.27
CA VAL A 150 -18.11 -7.37 -20.77
C VAL A 150 -19.13 -7.70 -21.90
N PRO A 151 -19.39 -6.82 -22.90
CA PRO A 151 -20.32 -7.12 -23.98
C PRO A 151 -19.91 -8.30 -24.88
N THR A 152 -18.60 -8.54 -25.02
CA THR A 152 -18.10 -9.54 -25.97
C THR A 152 -18.19 -10.98 -25.45
N GLU A 153 -18.28 -11.16 -24.14
CA GLU A 153 -18.25 -12.48 -23.50
C GLU A 153 -19.63 -12.96 -23.05
N GLN A 154 -20.53 -12.06 -22.71
CA GLN A 154 -21.84 -12.39 -22.13
C GLN A 154 -22.99 -12.21 -23.13
N GLY A 155 -22.70 -12.44 -24.42
CA GLY A 155 -23.47 -12.08 -25.62
C GLY A 155 -24.96 -12.46 -25.74
N GLN A 156 -25.69 -12.73 -24.65
CA GLN A 156 -27.14 -12.90 -24.66
C GLN A 156 -27.87 -12.68 -23.31
N TYR A 157 -27.19 -12.38 -22.18
CA TYR A 157 -27.84 -12.46 -20.84
C TYR A 157 -27.78 -11.21 -19.95
N LEU A 158 -26.98 -10.18 -20.25
CA LEU A 158 -27.01 -8.93 -19.48
C LEU A 158 -27.83 -7.86 -20.21
N THR A 159 -28.96 -7.48 -19.59
CA THR A 159 -29.63 -6.21 -19.85
C THR A 159 -28.68 -5.05 -19.55
N GLY A 160 -28.84 -3.90 -20.21
CA GLY A 160 -27.92 -2.75 -20.11
C GLY A 160 -27.65 -2.21 -18.70
N THR A 161 -28.46 -2.59 -17.70
CA THR A 161 -28.24 -2.28 -16.28
C THR A 161 -27.02 -2.99 -15.70
N GLY A 162 -26.78 -4.27 -16.05
CA GLY A 162 -25.67 -5.05 -15.48
C GLY A 162 -24.28 -4.62 -15.95
N GLN A 163 -24.17 -4.04 -17.14
CA GLN A 163 -22.92 -3.44 -17.62
C GLN A 163 -22.56 -2.17 -16.84
N ALA A 164 -23.55 -1.31 -16.56
CA ALA A 164 -23.34 -0.11 -15.75
C ALA A 164 -22.97 -0.46 -14.31
N GLU A 165 -23.64 -1.46 -13.71
CA GLU A 165 -23.33 -1.97 -12.37
C GLU A 165 -21.90 -2.51 -12.27
N THR A 166 -21.43 -3.22 -13.30
CA THR A 166 -20.06 -3.74 -13.36
C THR A 166 -19.02 -2.61 -13.39
N VAL A 167 -19.23 -1.56 -14.21
CA VAL A 167 -18.33 -0.40 -14.24
C VAL A 167 -18.33 0.35 -12.91
N ILE A 168 -19.51 0.50 -12.29
CA ILE A 168 -19.63 1.12 -10.97
C ILE A 168 -18.85 0.31 -9.92
N ALA A 169 -18.99 -1.03 -9.91
CA ALA A 169 -18.28 -1.91 -8.99
C ALA A 169 -16.76 -1.79 -9.14
N VAL A 170 -16.24 -1.86 -10.37
CA VAL A 170 -14.80 -1.71 -10.67
C VAL A 170 -14.30 -0.32 -10.30
N SER A 171 -15.06 0.73 -10.62
CA SER A 171 -14.70 2.11 -10.28
C SER A 171 -14.64 2.31 -8.78
N LEU A 172 -15.64 1.80 -8.03
CA LEU A 172 -15.67 1.82 -6.57
C LEU A 172 -14.49 1.03 -5.97
N ALA A 173 -14.17 -0.15 -6.52
CA ALA A 173 -13.05 -0.96 -6.06
C ALA A 173 -11.69 -0.26 -6.17
N ALA A 174 -11.49 0.58 -7.19
CA ALA A 174 -10.25 1.32 -7.37
C ALA A 174 -10.13 2.56 -6.45
N LEU A 175 -11.22 3.06 -5.86
CA LEU A 175 -11.20 4.30 -5.08
C LEU A 175 -10.29 4.25 -3.85
N PRO A 176 -10.33 3.22 -2.96
CA PRO A 176 -9.49 3.23 -1.77
C PRO A 176 -7.98 3.21 -2.09
N PRO A 177 -7.47 2.33 -2.99
CA PRO A 177 -6.07 2.38 -3.41
C PRO A 177 -5.69 3.71 -4.08
N LEU A 178 -6.57 4.30 -4.89
CA LEU A 178 -6.32 5.62 -5.50
C LEU A 178 -6.21 6.72 -4.44
N ALA A 179 -7.10 6.72 -3.45
CA ALA A 179 -7.03 7.66 -2.33
C ALA A 179 -5.70 7.52 -1.57
N LEU A 180 -5.22 6.28 -1.34
CA LEU A 180 -3.89 6.05 -0.79
C LEU A 180 -2.79 6.64 -1.69
N GLY A 181 -2.88 6.44 -3.00
CA GLY A 181 -1.86 6.89 -3.96
C GLY A 181 -1.73 8.41 -3.96
N PHE A 182 -2.85 9.12 -4.06
CA PHE A 182 -2.87 10.59 -4.05
C PHE A 182 -2.43 11.16 -2.70
N THR A 183 -2.87 10.58 -1.58
CA THR A 183 -2.44 11.03 -0.24
C THR A 183 -0.95 10.79 -0.02
N ALA A 184 -0.41 9.67 -0.50
CA ALA A 184 1.02 9.35 -0.43
C ALA A 184 1.85 10.30 -1.29
N LEU A 185 1.37 10.67 -2.48
CA LEU A 185 2.01 11.68 -3.33
C LEU A 185 2.00 13.07 -2.70
N ALA A 186 0.88 13.49 -2.11
CA ALA A 186 0.81 14.75 -1.38
C ALA A 186 1.79 14.77 -0.19
N LEU A 187 1.91 13.65 0.53
CA LEU A 187 2.90 13.48 1.59
C LEU A 187 4.33 13.54 1.04
N ALA A 188 4.61 12.89 -0.09
CA ALA A 188 5.91 12.89 -0.73
C ALA A 188 6.36 14.32 -1.10
N ALA A 189 5.47 15.12 -1.69
CA ALA A 189 5.72 16.52 -2.02
C ALA A 189 6.02 17.35 -0.76
N ALA A 190 5.16 17.25 0.26
CA ALA A 190 5.34 17.98 1.52
C ALA A 190 6.66 17.61 2.24
N LEU A 191 7.09 16.35 2.15
CA LEU A 191 8.36 15.89 2.70
C LEU A 191 9.56 16.35 1.87
N ALA A 192 9.44 16.38 0.54
CA ALA A 192 10.48 16.85 -0.38
C ALA A 192 10.80 18.33 -0.15
N GLU A 193 9.77 19.17 -0.03
CA GLU A 193 9.91 20.62 0.27
C GLU A 193 10.64 20.88 1.58
N ARG A 194 10.47 19.99 2.56
CA ARG A 194 11.18 20.05 3.86
C ARG A 194 12.57 19.40 3.82
N GLY A 195 13.06 19.03 2.64
CA GLY A 195 14.36 18.38 2.43
C GLY A 195 14.44 16.94 2.92
N ARG A 196 13.31 16.30 3.26
CA ARG A 196 13.27 14.92 3.79
C ARG A 196 13.21 13.91 2.64
N ARG A 197 14.26 13.90 1.81
CA ARG A 197 14.34 13.10 0.57
C ARG A 197 14.06 11.61 0.79
N LEU A 198 14.59 11.03 1.88
CA LEU A 198 14.43 9.61 2.18
C LEU A 198 12.99 9.26 2.58
N ALA A 199 12.32 10.13 3.36
CA ALA A 199 10.91 9.93 3.69
C ALA A 199 10.00 10.19 2.47
N SER A 200 10.34 11.18 1.65
CA SER A 200 9.68 11.45 0.38
C SER A 200 9.77 10.24 -0.57
N SER A 201 10.95 9.62 -0.73
CA SER A 201 11.09 8.41 -1.55
C SER A 201 10.26 7.25 -1.03
N GLY A 202 10.15 7.08 0.30
CA GLY A 202 9.25 6.09 0.88
C GLY A 202 7.78 6.36 0.55
N ALA A 203 7.34 7.62 0.61
CA ALA A 203 5.98 7.99 0.24
C ALA A 203 5.70 7.82 -1.27
N VAL A 204 6.67 8.12 -2.15
CA VAL A 204 6.56 7.81 -3.58
C VAL A 204 6.46 6.30 -3.81
N LEU A 205 7.29 5.50 -3.14
CA LEU A 205 7.23 4.04 -3.23
C LEU A 205 5.85 3.51 -2.81
N LEU A 206 5.26 4.06 -1.75
CA LEU A 206 3.92 3.71 -1.31
C LEU A 206 2.84 4.10 -2.34
N ALA A 207 3.00 5.23 -3.03
CA ALA A 207 2.12 5.61 -4.13
C ALA A 207 2.23 4.66 -5.33
N LEU A 208 3.42 4.15 -5.65
CA LEU A 208 3.60 3.19 -6.74
C LEU A 208 2.96 1.82 -6.43
N ILE A 209 2.97 1.42 -5.16
CA ILE A 209 2.34 0.19 -4.67
C ILE A 209 0.82 0.20 -4.84
N THR A 210 0.19 1.37 -5.03
CA THR A 210 -1.26 1.38 -5.23
C THR A 210 -1.69 0.73 -6.54
N VAL A 211 -0.80 0.59 -7.53
CA VAL A 211 -1.11 -0.13 -8.77
C VAL A 211 -1.47 -1.60 -8.51
N PRO A 212 -0.61 -2.44 -7.89
CA PRO A 212 -1.00 -3.80 -7.55
C PRO A 212 -2.16 -3.88 -6.54
N LEU A 213 -2.37 -2.85 -5.70
CA LEU A 213 -3.54 -2.80 -4.82
C LEU A 213 -4.85 -2.53 -5.59
N VAL A 214 -4.84 -1.68 -6.61
CA VAL A 214 -5.99 -1.49 -7.52
C VAL A 214 -6.34 -2.82 -8.18
N GLU A 215 -5.35 -3.53 -8.71
CA GLU A 215 -5.57 -4.83 -9.35
C GLU A 215 -6.13 -5.87 -8.39
N ALA A 216 -5.60 -5.96 -7.17
CA ALA A 216 -6.15 -6.85 -6.14
C ALA A 216 -7.59 -6.48 -5.73
N SER A 217 -7.91 -5.18 -5.68
CA SER A 217 -9.25 -4.70 -5.33
C SER A 217 -10.27 -4.98 -6.44
N ILE A 218 -9.87 -4.77 -7.71
CA ILE A 218 -10.69 -5.10 -8.88
C ILE A 218 -10.88 -6.62 -8.97
N GLY A 219 -9.83 -7.41 -8.71
CA GLY A 219 -9.91 -8.88 -8.71
C GLY A 219 -10.85 -9.45 -7.64
N ALA A 220 -11.22 -8.67 -6.62
CA ALA A 220 -12.21 -9.04 -5.62
C ALA A 220 -13.66 -8.72 -6.06
N VAL A 221 -13.85 -8.00 -7.17
CA VAL A 221 -15.17 -7.82 -7.78
C VAL A 221 -15.54 -9.14 -8.47
N PRO A 222 -16.71 -9.73 -8.19
CA PRO A 222 -17.17 -10.94 -8.86
C PRO A 222 -17.50 -10.61 -10.32
N LEU A 223 -16.49 -10.70 -11.19
CA LEU A 223 -16.60 -10.49 -12.63
C LEU A 223 -16.77 -11.84 -13.35
N PRO A 224 -17.45 -11.88 -14.51
CA PRO A 224 -17.41 -13.05 -15.39
C PRO A 224 -15.96 -13.42 -15.73
N PHE A 225 -15.71 -14.73 -15.84
CA PHE A 225 -14.38 -15.34 -15.73
C PHE A 225 -13.30 -14.80 -16.70
N GLU A 226 -13.67 -14.18 -17.83
CA GLU A 226 -12.71 -13.72 -18.86
C GLU A 226 -12.54 -12.17 -18.90
N ALA A 227 -13.57 -11.39 -18.51
CA ALA A 227 -13.58 -9.92 -18.60
C ALA A 227 -12.53 -9.20 -17.74
N GLY A 228 -12.03 -9.83 -16.67
CA GLY A 228 -10.98 -9.26 -15.82
C GLY A 228 -9.54 -9.44 -16.35
N HIS A 229 -9.32 -10.35 -17.30
CA HIS A 229 -8.00 -10.96 -17.54
C HIS A 229 -7.22 -10.37 -18.72
N ARG A 230 -7.89 -9.75 -19.69
CA ARG A 230 -7.30 -9.43 -21.01
C ARG A 230 -6.16 -8.41 -20.99
N THR A 231 -6.17 -7.44 -20.07
CA THR A 231 -5.13 -6.39 -19.96
C THR A 231 -4.52 -6.25 -18.57
N ALA A 232 -4.82 -7.17 -17.68
CA ALA A 232 -4.33 -7.14 -16.31
C ALA A 232 -2.83 -7.46 -16.29
N PHE A 233 -1.99 -6.43 -16.23
CA PHE A 233 -0.53 -6.58 -16.09
C PHE A 233 -0.12 -7.46 -14.90
N PHE A 234 -1.02 -7.66 -13.92
CA PHE A 234 -0.80 -8.45 -12.72
C PHE A 234 -1.85 -9.56 -12.46
N ALA A 235 -2.65 -10.02 -13.45
CA ALA A 235 -3.63 -11.12 -13.25
C ALA A 235 -3.03 -12.54 -13.17
N TRP A 236 -1.76 -12.68 -12.78
CA TRP A 236 -1.13 -14.00 -12.56
C TRP A 236 -1.79 -14.79 -11.41
N GLN A 237 -2.69 -14.18 -10.64
CA GLN A 237 -3.42 -14.83 -9.55
C GLN A 237 -4.43 -15.90 -10.02
N VAL A 238 -4.80 -15.90 -11.31
CA VAL A 238 -5.79 -16.85 -11.87
C VAL A 238 -5.16 -17.89 -12.81
N ALA A 239 -3.88 -17.73 -13.17
CA ALA A 239 -3.12 -18.83 -13.75
C ALA A 239 -2.95 -19.90 -12.66
N GLY A 240 -3.75 -20.97 -12.74
CA GLY A 240 -3.80 -22.06 -11.76
C GLY A 240 -2.42 -22.51 -11.31
N PRO A 241 -2.28 -23.02 -10.08
CA PRO A 241 -1.02 -23.16 -9.36
C PRO A 241 0.02 -23.89 -10.22
N ARG A 242 0.85 -23.13 -10.95
CA ARG A 242 2.01 -23.67 -11.63
C ARG A 242 3.06 -23.82 -10.54
N PHE A 243 3.44 -25.08 -10.33
CA PHE A 243 4.20 -25.65 -9.23
C PHE A 243 5.54 -24.99 -8.83
N TYR A 244 5.90 -23.80 -9.33
CA TYR A 244 7.23 -23.23 -9.10
C TYR A 244 7.32 -21.75 -8.72
N MET A 245 6.24 -20.95 -8.66
CA MET A 245 6.32 -19.62 -8.03
C MET A 245 4.94 -18.99 -7.77
N PRO A 246 4.17 -19.47 -6.78
CA PRO A 246 2.98 -18.75 -6.37
C PRO A 246 3.43 -17.51 -5.58
N HIS A 247 2.84 -16.33 -5.82
CA HIS A 247 2.98 -15.12 -4.99
C HIS A 247 4.15 -14.16 -5.22
N LEU A 248 4.93 -14.23 -6.32
CA LEU A 248 6.05 -13.29 -6.58
C LEU A 248 5.64 -11.82 -6.46
N VAL A 249 4.57 -11.40 -7.13
CA VAL A 249 4.15 -9.99 -7.11
C VAL A 249 3.55 -9.60 -5.76
N SER A 250 2.88 -10.51 -5.04
CA SER A 250 2.46 -10.24 -3.66
C SER A 250 3.68 -10.00 -2.76
N ALA A 251 4.70 -10.85 -2.86
CA ALA A 251 5.95 -10.70 -2.13
C ALA A 251 6.68 -9.39 -2.48
N MET A 252 6.76 -9.03 -3.77
CA MET A 252 7.36 -7.77 -4.21
C MET A 252 6.58 -6.55 -3.70
N THR A 253 5.25 -6.62 -3.73
CA THR A 253 4.36 -5.57 -3.22
C THR A 253 4.58 -5.36 -1.73
N THR A 254 4.60 -6.45 -0.95
CA THR A 254 4.87 -6.40 0.49
C THR A 254 6.28 -5.93 0.80
N ALA A 255 7.29 -6.38 0.05
CA ALA A 255 8.66 -5.93 0.20
C ALA A 255 8.79 -4.42 -0.02
N ALA A 256 8.16 -3.91 -1.09
CA ALA A 256 8.11 -2.48 -1.38
C ALA A 256 7.37 -1.71 -0.27
N GLN A 257 6.29 -2.27 0.28
CA GLN A 257 5.46 -1.63 1.31
C GLN A 257 6.21 -1.49 2.63
N LEU A 258 6.83 -2.57 3.11
CA LEU A 258 7.64 -2.53 4.32
C LEU A 258 8.88 -1.63 4.15
N THR A 259 9.48 -1.63 2.96
CA THR A 259 10.57 -0.70 2.61
C THR A 259 10.09 0.75 2.65
N ALA A 260 8.91 1.04 2.09
CA ALA A 260 8.32 2.37 2.13
C ALA A 260 8.12 2.87 3.57
N TYR A 261 7.60 2.02 4.46
CA TYR A 261 7.43 2.36 5.88
C TYR A 261 8.76 2.66 6.57
N MET A 262 9.78 1.81 6.35
CA MET A 262 11.11 2.05 6.92
C MET A 262 11.71 3.35 6.41
N LEU A 263 11.63 3.62 5.11
CA LEU A 263 12.12 4.86 4.51
C LEU A 263 11.41 6.09 5.10
N ILE A 264 10.08 6.04 5.24
CA ILE A 264 9.31 7.13 5.86
C ILE A 264 9.78 7.36 7.30
N VAL A 265 9.84 6.31 8.13
CA VAL A 265 10.20 6.43 9.55
C VAL A 265 11.65 6.90 9.72
N VAL A 266 12.60 6.26 9.05
CA VAL A 266 14.04 6.63 9.11
C VAL A 266 14.26 8.04 8.57
N GLY A 267 13.62 8.41 7.47
CA GLY A 267 13.75 9.73 6.87
C GLY A 267 13.11 10.85 7.70
N LEU A 268 12.12 10.52 8.53
CA LEU A 268 11.54 11.43 9.50
C LEU A 268 12.46 11.63 10.73
N ILE A 269 13.24 10.63 11.11
CA ILE A 269 14.09 10.68 12.31
C ILE A 269 15.51 11.21 12.01
N GLY A 270 16.12 10.84 10.87
CA GLY A 270 17.55 11.02 10.59
C GLY A 270 18.10 12.45 10.56
N ARG A 271 17.26 13.50 10.50
CA ARG A 271 17.73 14.90 10.57
C ARG A 271 17.89 15.42 12.00
N TYR A 272 17.32 14.78 13.02
CA TYR A 272 17.44 15.23 14.41
C TYR A 272 18.87 15.04 14.96
N HIS A 273 19.56 13.97 14.57
CA HIS A 273 20.94 13.70 15.00
C HIS A 273 21.96 14.71 14.42
N ARG A 274 21.89 15.03 13.12
CA ARG A 274 22.83 15.98 12.50
C ARG A 274 22.76 17.40 13.07
N ALA A 275 21.61 17.81 13.60
CA ALA A 275 21.45 19.13 14.21
C ALA A 275 21.96 19.18 15.67
N HIS A 276 22.09 18.02 16.32
CA HIS A 276 22.56 17.91 17.70
C HIS A 276 24.07 17.59 17.80
N ASP A 277 24.63 16.98 16.75
CA ASP A 277 26.07 16.69 16.64
C ASP A 277 26.88 17.81 15.97
N ALA A 278 26.24 18.91 15.57
CA ALA A 278 26.97 20.09 15.09
C ALA A 278 27.71 20.73 16.28
N PRO A 279 29.04 20.88 16.24
CA PRO A 279 29.77 21.54 17.31
C PRO A 279 29.24 22.97 17.49
N PRO A 280 29.16 23.49 18.72
CA PRO A 280 28.78 24.88 18.94
C PRO A 280 29.75 25.74 18.13
N GLU A 281 29.21 26.51 17.20
CA GLU A 281 29.94 27.54 16.48
C GLU A 281 30.56 28.44 17.55
N GLU A 282 31.89 28.37 17.70
CA GLU A 282 32.61 29.27 18.58
C GLU A 282 32.30 30.68 18.08
N ALA A 283 31.44 31.37 18.82
CA ALA A 283 31.18 32.79 18.65
C ALA A 283 32.48 33.52 19.00
N GLY A 284 33.37 33.62 18.01
CA GLY A 284 34.56 34.46 18.06
C GLY A 284 34.13 35.92 18.08
N GLY A 285 34.49 36.60 19.17
CA GLY A 285 34.43 38.06 19.30
C GLY A 285 35.58 38.77 18.62
#